data_AF-A0A933M491-F1
#
_entry.id   AF-A0A933M491-F1
#
_cell.length_a   1.000
_cell.length_b   1.000
_cell.length_c   1.000
_cell.angle_alpha   90.00
_cell.angle_beta   90.00
_cell.angle_gamma   90.00
#
_symmetry.space_group_name_H-M   'P 1'
#
loop_
_entity.id
_entity.type
_entity.pdbx_description
1 polymer ?
#
loop_
_entity_poly.entity_id
_entity_poly.type
_entity_poly.pdbx_seq_one_letter_code
_entity_poly.pdbx_strand_id
1 'polypeptide(L)' 'MADELKTAGNWAKELGMPEKKLKDAIKAAGLAADAKKGCCAYYSRATAEKAKKAAN' A
#
# COMPACT_ATOMS: atom_id res chain seq x y z
N MET A 1 5.80 16.91 -8.20
CA MET A 1 5.73 15.44 -8.26
C MET A 1 4.45 15.03 -7.57
N ALA A 2 3.47 14.49 -8.32
CA ALA A 2 2.19 14.12 -7.76
C ALA A 2 2.38 12.90 -6.84
N ASP A 3 2.20 13.09 -5.54
CA ASP A 3 2.17 11.98 -4.60
C ASP A 3 0.88 11.19 -4.87
N GLU A 4 0.97 10.19 -5.73
CA GLU A 4 -0.17 9.33 -6.09
C GLU A 4 -0.54 8.46 -4.89
N LEU A 5 -1.36 9.02 -4.02
CA LEU A 5 -1.97 8.35 -2.89
C LEU A 5 -3.09 7.44 -3.41
N LYS A 6 -2.85 6.13 -3.39
CA LYS A 6 -3.81 5.10 -3.80
C LYS A 6 -4.09 4.16 -2.63
N THR A 7 -5.26 3.56 -2.59
CA THR A 7 -5.58 2.55 -1.57
C THR A 7 -4.75 1.28 -1.78
N ALA A 8 -4.64 0.45 -0.75
CA ALA A 8 -3.97 -0.85 -0.88
C ALA A 8 -4.58 -1.68 -2.04
N GLY A 9 -5.89 -1.63 -2.26
CA GLY A 9 -6.51 -2.33 -3.40
C GLY A 9 -6.00 -1.86 -4.77
N ASN A 10 -5.87 -0.55 -4.97
CA ASN A 10 -5.34 -0.01 -6.21
C ASN A 10 -3.85 -0.36 -6.39
N TRP A 11 -3.06 -0.24 -5.33
CA TRP A 11 -1.65 -0.62 -5.39
C TRP A 11 -1.46 -2.11 -5.64
N ALA A 12 -2.28 -2.95 -5.04
CA ALA A 12 -2.23 -4.39 -5.25
C ALA A 12 -2.45 -4.75 -6.73
N LYS A 13 -3.42 -4.09 -7.39
CA LYS A 13 -3.66 -4.23 -8.83
C LYS A 13 -2.47 -3.77 -9.66
N GLU A 14 -1.96 -2.56 -9.41
CA GLU A 14 -0.80 -2.00 -10.12
C GLU A 14 0.46 -2.86 -9.96
N LEU A 15 0.65 -3.41 -8.76
CA LEU A 15 1.83 -4.19 -8.41
C LEU A 15 1.71 -5.67 -8.77
N GLY A 16 0.54 -6.09 -9.30
CA GLY A 16 0.25 -7.46 -9.71
C GLY A 16 0.18 -8.45 -8.56
N MET A 17 -0.22 -8.00 -7.37
CA MET A 17 -0.27 -8.84 -6.17
C MET A 17 -1.65 -8.83 -5.50
N PRO A 18 -1.98 -9.85 -4.69
CA PRO A 18 -3.27 -9.90 -4.01
C PRO A 18 -3.39 -8.77 -3.00
N GLU A 19 -4.55 -8.11 -2.95
CA GLU A 19 -4.82 -7.03 -1.99
C GLU A 19 -4.57 -7.48 -0.54
N LYS A 20 -4.97 -8.71 -0.21
CA LYS A 20 -4.70 -9.30 1.09
C LYS A 20 -3.21 -9.37 1.38
N LYS A 21 -2.39 -9.80 0.41
CA LYS A 21 -0.93 -9.92 0.56
C LYS A 21 -0.28 -8.56 0.77
N LEU A 22 -0.72 -7.54 0.01
CA LEU A 22 -0.22 -6.19 0.20
C LEU A 22 -0.65 -5.62 1.57
N LYS A 23 -1.90 -5.77 1.98
CA LYS A 23 -2.37 -5.33 3.31
C LYS A 23 -1.61 -6.02 4.44
N ASP A 24 -1.38 -7.33 4.31
CA ASP A 24 -0.63 -8.12 5.28
C ASP A 24 0.82 -7.65 5.34
N ALA A 25 1.47 -7.44 4.19
CA ALA A 25 2.84 -6.93 4.11
C ALA A 25 2.98 -5.49 4.64
N ILE A 26 2.01 -4.61 4.36
CA ILE A 26 1.94 -3.26 4.96
C ILE A 26 1.91 -3.38 6.48
N LYS A 27 1.04 -4.24 7.03
CA LYS A 27 0.89 -4.44 8.47
C LYS A 27 2.15 -5.10 9.09
N ALA A 28 2.69 -6.12 8.45
CA ALA A 28 3.89 -6.84 8.88
C ALA A 28 5.14 -5.95 8.84
N ALA A 29 5.26 -5.08 7.83
CA ALA A 29 6.32 -4.11 7.71
C ALA A 29 6.13 -2.86 8.60
N GLY A 30 5.02 -2.77 9.34
CA GLY A 30 4.70 -1.61 10.16
C GLY A 30 4.52 -0.31 9.35
N LEU A 31 4.14 -0.44 8.08
CA LEU A 31 3.99 0.70 7.18
C LEU A 31 2.67 1.42 7.46
N ALA A 32 2.77 2.70 7.82
CA ALA A 32 1.61 3.54 8.03
C ALA A 32 0.94 3.93 6.71
N ALA A 33 -0.37 4.18 6.77
CA ALA A 33 -1.08 4.85 5.68
C ALA A 33 -0.59 6.29 5.59
N ASP A 34 -0.12 6.67 4.42
CA ASP A 34 0.41 8.01 4.16
C ASP A 34 -0.71 9.07 4.19
N ALA A 35 -1.91 8.67 3.76
CA ALA A 35 -3.12 9.45 3.97
C ALA A 35 -4.29 8.56 4.42
N LYS A 36 -5.17 9.10 5.25
CA LYS A 36 -6.41 8.41 5.64
C LYS A 36 -7.60 9.29 5.28
N LYS A 37 -8.45 8.81 4.40
CA LYS A 37 -9.70 9.50 4.00
C LYS A 37 -10.88 8.68 4.50
N GLY A 38 -11.43 9.08 5.66
CA GLY A 38 -12.48 8.35 6.35
C GLY A 38 -12.03 6.95 6.78
N CYS A 39 -12.75 5.92 6.32
CA CYS A 39 -12.43 4.51 6.60
C CYS A 39 -11.28 3.98 5.73
N CYS A 40 -10.99 4.64 4.60
CA CYS A 40 -10.00 4.15 3.64
C CYS A 40 -8.60 4.71 3.92
N ALA A 41 -7.64 3.79 4.05
CA ALA A 41 -6.22 4.08 4.08
C ALA A 41 -5.66 4.18 2.66
N TYR A 42 -4.94 5.26 2.41
CA TYR A 42 -4.20 5.57 1.19
C TYR A 42 -2.71 5.49 1.48
N TYR A 43 -1.99 5.00 0.50
CA TYR A 43 -0.56 4.76 0.56
C TYR A 43 0.05 5.43 -0.66
N SER A 44 1.23 6.02 -0.50
CA SER A 44 2.01 6.51 -1.63
C SER A 44 2.72 5.34 -2.32
N ARG A 45 3.23 5.60 -3.51
CA ARG A 45 4.03 4.61 -4.27
C ARG A 45 5.17 4.05 -3.44
N ALA A 46 5.88 4.89 -2.68
CA ALA A 46 6.99 4.47 -1.83
C ALA A 46 6.56 3.43 -0.79
N THR A 47 5.41 3.62 -0.16
CA THR A 47 4.88 2.67 0.85
C THR A 47 4.41 1.38 0.20
N ALA A 48 3.77 1.46 -0.97
CA ALA A 48 3.35 0.28 -1.72
C ALA A 48 4.54 -0.56 -2.21
N GLU A 49 5.62 0.08 -2.68
CA GLU A 49 6.87 -0.59 -3.09
C GLU A 49 7.61 -1.21 -1.90
N LYS A 50 7.66 -0.51 -0.76
CA LYS A 50 8.22 -1.05 0.49
C LYS A 50 7.43 -2.28 0.95
N ALA A 51 6.11 -2.21 0.91
CA ALA A 51 5.25 -3.34 1.25
C ALA A 51 5.42 -4.50 0.28
N LYS A 52 5.56 -4.25 -1.04
CA LYS A 52 5.88 -5.29 -2.02
C LYS A 52 7.21 -5.96 -1.73
N LYS A 53 8.24 -5.18 -1.38
CA LYS A 53 9.55 -5.72 -0.96
C LYS A 53 9.46 -6.54 0.32
N ALA A 54 8.64 -6.13 1.28
CA ALA A 54 8.43 -6.88 2.51
C ALA A 54 7.55 -8.13 2.32
N ALA A 55 6.80 -8.21 1.21
CA ALA A 55 5.97 -9.36 0.86
C ALA A 55 6.73 -10.47 0.10
N ASN A 56 8.03 -10.27 -0.17
CA ASN A 56 8.91 -11.16 -0.92
C ASN A 56 10.07 -11.61 -0.04
#